data_AF-A0A553FKK1-F1
#
_entry.id   AF-A0A553FKK1-F1
#
_cell.length_a   1.000
_cell.length_b   1.000
_cell.length_c   1.000
_cell.angle_alpha   90.00
_cell.angle_beta   90.00
_cell.angle_gamma   90.00
#
_symmetry.space_group_name_H-M   'P 1'
#
loop_
_entity.id
_entity.type
_entity.pdbx_description
1 polymer ?
#
loop_
_entity_poly.entity_id
_entity_poly.type
_entity_poly.pdbx_seq_one_letter_code
_entity_poly.pdbx_strand_id
1 'polypeptide(L)'
;MNTTEITRKAQHSKFYLWLLNQGLFKMIPFNKPHGFKIAEISDTRIKTFLPYRRSNFNHIKGIHACALATVSEFTTGFLLVSRLDPKKYRIIMQTLQMDYHYQGKMDAYGVFEIDDHWLDEQVYQPLTNSESTVVKCEVKIYDKQENHLSTGNVHWQVKPWDKVKTKIS
;
A
#
# COMPACT_ATOMS: atom_id res chain seq x y z
N MET A 1 7.75 17.36 -6.49
CA MET A 1 7.01 16.53 -7.46
C MET A 1 5.56 16.47 -6.97
N ASN A 2 4.57 16.89 -7.76
CA ASN A 2 3.17 16.79 -7.34
C ASN A 2 2.73 15.32 -7.48
N THR A 3 2.80 14.57 -6.39
CA THR A 3 2.53 13.13 -6.37
C THR A 3 1.12 12.82 -6.89
N THR A 4 0.12 13.63 -6.53
CA THR A 4 -1.27 13.48 -6.97
C THR A 4 -1.42 13.58 -8.49
N GLU A 5 -0.76 14.56 -9.12
CA GLU A 5 -0.85 14.73 -10.57
C GLU A 5 -0.19 13.58 -11.34
N ILE A 6 0.96 13.10 -10.85
CA ILE A 6 1.67 11.98 -11.47
C ILE A 6 0.89 10.68 -11.28
N THR A 7 0.32 10.44 -10.10
CA THR A 7 -0.55 9.29 -9.85
C THR A 7 -1.71 9.27 -10.85
N ARG A 8 -2.42 10.38 -11.03
CA ARG A 8 -3.52 10.48 -12.00
C ARG A 8 -3.08 10.16 -13.43
N LYS A 9 -1.93 10.69 -13.87
CA LYS A 9 -1.38 10.40 -15.20
C LYS A 9 -0.91 8.95 -15.33
N ALA A 10 -0.42 8.34 -14.26
CA ALA A 10 0.05 6.95 -14.23
C ALA A 10 -1.09 5.94 -14.47
N GLN A 11 -2.34 6.30 -14.17
CA GLN A 11 -3.51 5.44 -14.42
C GLN A 11 -3.69 5.11 -15.91
N HIS A 12 -3.29 6.02 -16.80
CA HIS A 12 -3.48 5.89 -18.24
C HIS A 12 -2.17 5.86 -19.05
N SER A 13 -1.00 5.91 -18.39
CA SER A 13 0.28 6.02 -19.08
C SER A 13 1.40 5.22 -18.41
N LYS A 14 1.99 4.30 -19.19
CA LYS A 14 3.16 3.51 -18.79
C LYS A 14 4.38 4.38 -18.46
N PHE A 15 4.55 5.51 -19.16
CA PHE A 15 5.63 6.46 -18.90
C PHE A 15 5.48 7.13 -17.53
N TYR A 16 4.28 7.61 -17.22
CA TYR A 16 4.02 8.22 -15.91
C TYR A 16 4.02 7.20 -14.78
N LEU A 17 3.59 5.96 -15.03
CA LEU A 17 3.73 4.87 -14.06
C LEU A 17 5.20 4.54 -13.78
N TRP A 18 6.05 4.55 -14.82
CA TRP A 18 7.50 4.41 -14.63
C TRP A 18 8.05 5.58 -13.80
N LEU A 19 7.67 6.83 -14.13
CA LEU A 19 8.11 8.02 -13.40
C LEU A 19 7.65 7.99 -11.93
N LEU A 20 6.42 7.56 -11.67
CA LEU A 20 5.89 7.35 -10.33
C LEU A 20 6.76 6.38 -9.54
N ASN A 21 7.07 5.22 -10.12
CA ASN A 21 7.93 4.22 -9.49
C ASN A 21 9.35 4.76 -9.23
N GLN A 22 9.93 5.57 -10.13
CA GLN A 22 11.22 6.22 -9.88
C GLN A 22 11.16 7.21 -8.72
N GLY A 23 10.07 7.97 -8.60
CA GLY A 23 9.83 8.85 -7.45
C GLY A 23 9.70 8.07 -6.15
N LEU A 24 8.94 6.98 -6.16
CA LEU A 24 8.73 6.11 -5.00
C LEU A 24 10.04 5.50 -4.48
N PHE A 25 10.95 5.08 -5.36
CA PHE A 25 12.27 4.59 -4.93
C PHE A 25 13.14 5.63 -4.24
N LYS A 26 12.88 6.93 -4.47
CA LYS A 26 13.55 8.01 -3.74
C LYS A 26 12.85 8.31 -2.41
N MET A 27 11.51 8.29 -2.40
CA MET A 27 10.71 8.60 -1.22
C MET A 27 10.72 7.47 -0.18
N ILE A 28 10.78 6.22 -0.62
CA ILE A 28 10.81 5.02 0.23
C ILE A 28 12.09 4.25 -0.09
N PRO A 29 13.25 4.65 0.48
CA PRO A 29 14.54 4.03 0.17
C PRO A 29 14.56 2.53 0.40
N PHE A 30 13.77 2.03 1.35
CA PHE A 30 13.58 0.61 1.63
C PHE A 30 13.05 -0.17 0.41
N ASN A 31 12.14 0.40 -0.39
CA ASN A 31 11.53 -0.33 -1.51
C ASN A 31 12.51 -0.54 -2.68
N LYS A 32 13.52 0.33 -2.85
CA LYS A 32 14.50 0.26 -3.95
C LYS A 32 15.31 -1.07 -3.97
N PRO A 33 16.00 -1.48 -2.88
CA PRO A 33 16.72 -2.75 -2.83
C PRO A 33 15.80 -3.97 -2.80
N HIS A 34 14.48 -3.81 -2.64
CA HIS A 34 13.50 -4.90 -2.74
C HIS A 34 12.71 -4.95 -4.06
N GLY A 35 12.68 -3.85 -4.81
CA GLY A 35 12.17 -3.81 -6.19
C GLY A 35 10.66 -3.83 -6.26
N PHE A 36 9.99 -3.52 -5.16
CA PHE A 36 8.55 -3.35 -5.12
C PHE A 36 8.16 -2.19 -6.02
N LYS A 37 7.16 -2.39 -6.86
CA LYS A 37 6.68 -1.35 -7.78
C LYS A 37 5.18 -1.45 -7.96
N ILE A 38 4.56 -0.33 -8.27
CA ILE A 38 3.16 -0.29 -8.70
C ILE A 38 3.12 -0.80 -10.15
N ALA A 39 2.37 -1.88 -10.35
CA ALA A 39 2.13 -2.49 -11.66
C ALA A 39 0.92 -1.86 -12.35
N GLU A 40 -0.14 -1.56 -11.60
CA GLU A 40 -1.37 -0.91 -12.06
C GLU A 40 -1.90 0.00 -10.94
N ILE A 41 -2.51 1.13 -11.30
CA ILE A 41 -3.20 2.01 -10.35
C ILE A 41 -4.37 2.71 -11.02
N SER A 42 -5.47 2.87 -10.29
CA SER A 42 -6.64 3.69 -10.59
C SER A 42 -7.07 4.43 -9.33
N ASP A 43 -8.21 5.14 -9.39
CA ASP A 43 -8.81 5.78 -8.22
C ASP A 43 -9.37 4.76 -7.22
N THR A 44 -9.70 3.55 -7.65
CA THR A 44 -10.35 2.54 -6.82
C THR A 44 -9.48 1.32 -6.57
N ARG A 45 -8.35 1.19 -7.26
CA ARG A 45 -7.57 -0.05 -7.27
C ARG A 45 -6.09 0.22 -7.38
N ILE A 46 -5.31 -0.61 -6.71
CA ILE A 46 -3.86 -0.68 -6.90
C ILE A 46 -3.43 -2.14 -7.01
N LYS A 47 -2.42 -2.37 -7.84
CA LYS A 47 -1.71 -3.65 -7.93
C LYS A 47 -0.23 -3.41 -7.77
N THR A 48 0.35 -4.04 -6.75
CA THR A 48 1.78 -3.94 -6.44
C THR A 48 2.47 -5.23 -6.85
N PHE A 49 3.64 -5.11 -7.47
CA PHE A 49 4.50 -6.22 -7.86
C PHE A 49 5.60 -6.48 -6.84
N LEU A 50 5.78 -7.75 -6.51
CA LEU A 50 6.81 -8.30 -5.64
C LEU A 50 7.72 -9.25 -6.46
N PRO A 51 8.95 -8.83 -6.80
CA PRO A 51 9.84 -9.69 -7.56
C PRO A 51 10.39 -10.84 -6.71
N TYR A 52 10.46 -12.03 -7.29
CA TYR A 52 11.22 -13.15 -6.74
C TYR A 52 12.70 -12.99 -7.07
N ARG A 53 13.43 -12.34 -6.17
CA ARG A 53 14.85 -12.03 -6.33
C ARG A 53 15.62 -12.19 -5.02
N ARG A 54 16.94 -12.31 -5.12
CA ARG A 54 17.84 -12.59 -3.98
C ARG A 54 17.62 -11.69 -2.76
N SER A 55 17.41 -10.39 -2.95
CA SER A 55 17.18 -9.46 -1.84
C SER A 55 15.85 -9.65 -1.11
N ASN A 56 14.94 -10.45 -1.68
CA ASN A 56 13.64 -10.79 -1.10
C ASN A 56 13.58 -12.24 -0.63
N PHE A 57 14.70 -12.98 -0.64
CA PHE A 57 14.71 -14.37 -0.23
C PHE A 57 14.80 -14.54 1.29
N ASN A 58 14.14 -15.57 1.80
CA ASN A 58 14.40 -16.15 3.11
C ASN A 58 15.49 -17.25 3.02
N HIS A 59 15.81 -17.84 4.18
CA HIS A 59 16.84 -18.87 4.31
C HIS A 59 16.58 -20.15 3.49
N ILE A 60 15.33 -20.42 3.09
CA ILE A 60 14.95 -21.54 2.20
C ILE A 60 14.69 -21.11 0.75
N LYS A 61 15.20 -19.96 0.32
CA LYS A 61 15.02 -19.38 -1.02
C LYS A 61 13.55 -19.20 -1.41
N GLY A 62 12.64 -18.96 -0.47
CA GLY A 62 11.29 -18.47 -0.76
C GLY A 62 11.23 -16.96 -0.56
N ILE A 63 10.14 -16.30 -0.95
CA ILE A 63 9.91 -14.89 -0.62
C ILE A 63 9.88 -14.74 0.91
N HIS A 64 10.59 -13.73 1.42
CA HIS A 64 10.68 -13.42 2.84
C HIS A 64 9.33 -12.94 3.38
N ALA A 65 8.96 -13.40 4.57
CA ALA A 65 7.73 -13.02 5.25
C ALA A 65 7.59 -11.49 5.35
N CYS A 66 8.64 -10.78 5.80
CA CYS A 66 8.65 -9.32 5.83
C CYS A 66 8.49 -8.67 4.45
N ALA A 67 8.94 -9.27 3.35
CA ALA A 67 8.72 -8.70 2.01
C ALA A 67 7.24 -8.78 1.60
N LEU A 68 6.56 -9.89 1.94
CA LEU A 68 5.11 -10.00 1.79
C LEU A 68 4.37 -8.99 2.67
N ALA A 69 4.80 -8.85 3.93
CA ALA A 69 4.23 -7.89 4.87
C ALA A 69 4.38 -6.43 4.38
N THR A 70 5.56 -6.05 3.88
CA THR A 70 5.78 -4.72 3.30
C THR A 70 4.92 -4.50 2.06
N VAL A 71 4.73 -5.52 1.21
CA VAL A 71 3.86 -5.36 0.04
C VAL A 71 2.40 -5.18 0.48
N SER A 72 1.91 -5.85 1.50
CA SER A 72 0.57 -5.61 2.06
C SER A 72 0.42 -4.18 2.61
N GLU A 73 1.39 -3.73 3.40
CA GLU A 73 1.43 -2.36 3.95
C GLU A 73 1.48 -1.32 2.83
N PHE A 74 2.46 -1.41 1.94
CA PHE A 74 2.67 -0.45 0.86
C PHE A 74 1.47 -0.37 -0.09
N THR A 75 0.85 -1.52 -0.41
CA THR A 75 -0.31 -1.58 -1.32
C THR A 75 -1.49 -0.81 -0.72
N THR A 76 -1.85 -1.07 0.54
CA THR A 76 -2.98 -0.39 1.20
C THR A 76 -2.69 1.08 1.48
N GLY A 77 -1.52 1.36 2.07
CA GLY A 77 -1.11 2.71 2.46
C GLY A 77 -1.00 3.65 1.26
N PHE A 78 -0.45 3.19 0.14
CA PHE A 78 -0.31 4.03 -1.04
C PHE A 78 -1.67 4.39 -1.66
N LEU A 79 -2.60 3.43 -1.78
CA LEU A 79 -3.94 3.74 -2.31
C LEU A 79 -4.67 4.72 -1.39
N LEU A 80 -4.64 4.50 -0.07
CA LEU A 80 -5.24 5.41 0.90
C LEU A 80 -4.67 6.83 0.81
N VAL A 81 -3.34 6.99 0.76
CA VAL A 81 -2.69 8.31 0.61
C VAL A 81 -3.00 8.96 -0.74
N SER A 82 -3.24 8.17 -1.79
CA SER A 82 -3.61 8.71 -3.09
C SER A 82 -5.05 9.24 -3.14
N ARG A 83 -5.94 8.70 -2.30
CA ARG A 83 -7.36 9.05 -2.23
C ARG A 83 -7.69 10.06 -1.13
N LEU A 84 -6.98 9.99 -0.01
CA LEU A 84 -7.07 10.93 1.09
C LEU A 84 -6.01 12.00 0.91
N ASP A 85 -6.41 13.27 0.84
CA ASP A 85 -5.46 14.38 0.72
C ASP A 85 -4.47 14.35 1.91
N PRO A 86 -3.17 14.06 1.69
CA PRO A 86 -2.20 13.96 2.77
C PRO A 86 -1.93 15.31 3.46
N LYS A 87 -2.37 16.42 2.87
CA LYS A 87 -2.36 17.74 3.51
C LYS A 87 -3.51 17.92 4.52
N LYS A 88 -4.59 17.16 4.38
CA LYS A 88 -5.76 17.18 5.28
C LYS A 88 -5.67 16.11 6.36
N TYR A 89 -5.19 14.93 6.00
CA TYR A 89 -5.17 13.78 6.89
C TYR A 89 -3.75 13.25 7.11
N ARG A 90 -3.45 12.92 8.36
CA ARG A 90 -2.32 12.05 8.75
C ARG A 90 -2.80 10.60 8.75
N ILE A 91 -2.03 9.72 8.14
CA ILE A 91 -2.28 8.28 8.09
C ILE A 91 -1.11 7.57 8.76
N ILE A 92 -1.38 6.70 9.74
CA ILE A 92 -0.36 5.89 10.43
C ILE A 92 -0.85 4.45 10.58
N MET A 93 0.01 3.50 10.23
CA MET A 93 -0.26 2.08 10.48
C MET A 93 -0.20 1.80 11.98
N GLN A 94 -1.30 1.28 12.54
CA GLN A 94 -1.36 0.86 13.94
C GLN A 94 -1.09 -0.63 14.12
N THR A 95 -1.53 -1.44 13.16
CA THR A 95 -1.43 -2.90 13.25
C THR A 95 -1.23 -3.48 11.87
N LEU A 96 -0.38 -4.49 11.77
CA LEU A 96 -0.21 -5.33 10.60
C LEU A 96 -0.24 -6.78 11.05
N GLN A 97 -1.24 -7.53 10.61
CA GLN A 97 -1.37 -8.96 10.83
C GLN A 97 -1.17 -9.68 9.51
N MET A 98 -0.45 -10.80 9.52
CA MET A 98 -0.12 -11.56 8.31
C MET A 98 -0.40 -13.03 8.54
N ASP A 99 -1.20 -13.62 7.65
CA ASP A 99 -1.39 -15.05 7.51
C ASP A 99 -0.60 -15.53 6.30
N TYR A 100 0.22 -16.57 6.44
CA TYR A 100 1.05 -17.12 5.36
C TYR A 100 0.54 -18.51 4.98
N HIS A 101 0.08 -18.64 3.73
CA HIS A 101 -0.65 -19.82 3.25
C HIS A 101 0.21 -20.69 2.33
N TYR A 102 1.08 -20.08 1.51
CA TYR A 102 1.89 -20.79 0.53
C TYR A 102 3.28 -20.18 0.37
N GLN A 103 4.27 -21.03 0.09
CA GLN A 103 5.65 -20.60 -0.08
C GLN A 103 5.87 -19.89 -1.43
N GLY A 104 6.14 -18.59 -1.41
CA GLY A 104 6.43 -17.83 -2.64
C GLY A 104 7.75 -18.23 -3.29
N LYS A 105 7.70 -18.85 -4.47
CA LYS A 105 8.88 -19.27 -5.26
C LYS A 105 8.99 -18.60 -6.63
N MET A 106 8.14 -17.61 -6.88
CA MET A 106 8.10 -16.82 -8.11
C MET A 106 7.54 -15.44 -7.81
N ASP A 107 7.54 -14.57 -8.80
CA ASP A 107 6.99 -13.22 -8.68
C ASP A 107 5.54 -13.25 -8.18
N ALA A 108 5.18 -12.25 -7.37
CA ALA A 108 3.87 -12.15 -6.76
C ALA A 108 3.26 -10.74 -6.88
N TYR A 109 1.96 -10.65 -6.63
CA TYR A 109 1.18 -9.44 -6.73
C TYR A 109 0.24 -9.30 -5.53
N GLY A 110 0.25 -8.12 -4.91
CA GLY A 110 -0.78 -7.69 -3.96
C GLY A 110 -1.78 -6.79 -4.67
N VAL A 111 -3.07 -6.99 -4.41
CA VAL A 111 -4.16 -6.17 -4.94
C VAL A 111 -4.97 -5.61 -3.79
N PHE A 112 -5.32 -4.32 -3.88
CA PHE A 112 -6.22 -3.68 -2.94
C PHE A 112 -7.18 -2.76 -3.70
N GLU A 113 -8.43 -2.76 -3.26
CA GLU A 113 -9.53 -2.04 -3.89
C GLU A 113 -10.38 -1.34 -2.82
N ILE A 114 -10.77 -0.11 -3.11
CA ILE A 114 -11.72 0.70 -2.33
C ILE A 114 -12.59 1.50 -3.29
N ASP A 115 -13.77 1.92 -2.85
CA ASP A 115 -14.62 2.85 -3.59
C ASP A 115 -14.99 4.06 -2.72
N ASP A 116 -15.73 5.01 -3.31
CA ASP A 116 -16.13 6.23 -2.62
C ASP A 116 -17.12 5.93 -1.48
N HIS A 117 -17.94 4.89 -1.61
CA HIS A 117 -18.85 4.46 -0.55
C HIS A 117 -18.09 3.96 0.68
N TRP A 118 -17.04 3.17 0.47
CA TRP A 118 -16.15 2.71 1.52
C TRP A 118 -15.44 3.88 2.22
N LEU A 119 -15.01 4.89 1.46
CA LEU A 119 -14.40 6.10 2.04
C LEU A 119 -15.40 6.89 2.90
N ASP A 120 -16.63 7.07 2.42
CA ASP A 120 -17.70 7.71 3.19
C ASP A 120 -17.96 6.97 4.50
N GLU A 121 -18.17 5.66 4.43
CA GLU A 121 -18.54 4.83 5.59
C GLU A 121 -17.39 4.67 6.58
N GLN A 122 -16.18 4.39 6.10
CA GLN A 122 -15.06 3.99 6.96
C GLN A 122 -14.19 5.19 7.38
N VAL A 123 -14.21 6.29 6.61
CA VAL A 123 -13.37 7.46 6.87
C VAL A 123 -14.20 8.70 7.21
N TYR A 124 -15.04 9.18 6.31
CA TYR A 124 -15.63 10.52 6.46
C TYR A 124 -16.70 10.58 7.54
N GLN A 125 -17.64 9.63 7.57
CA GLN A 125 -18.71 9.57 8.58
C GLN A 125 -18.15 9.38 10.01
N PRO A 126 -17.20 8.47 10.29
CA PRO A 126 -16.64 8.34 11.64
C PRO A 126 -15.91 9.59 12.12
N LEU A 127 -15.27 10.34 11.21
CA LEU A 127 -14.54 11.57 11.53
C LEU A 127 -15.44 12.78 11.81
N THR A 128 -16.75 12.71 11.54
CA THR A 128 -17.67 13.78 12.00
C THR A 128 -17.85 13.77 13.51
N ASN A 129 -17.74 12.59 14.13
CA ASN A 129 -18.03 12.37 15.55
C ASN A 129 -16.79 12.04 16.40
N SER A 130 -15.64 11.78 15.75
CA SER A 130 -14.40 11.36 16.41
C SER A 130 -13.18 12.12 15.89
N GLU A 131 -12.16 12.33 16.72
CA GLU A 131 -10.90 12.96 16.29
C GLU A 131 -10.08 12.08 15.32
N SER A 132 -10.35 10.77 15.27
CA SER A 132 -9.66 9.81 14.40
C SER A 132 -10.52 8.58 14.17
N THR A 133 -10.28 7.88 13.06
CA THR A 133 -10.88 6.57 12.75
C THR A 133 -9.79 5.57 12.40
N VAL A 134 -10.11 4.28 12.49
CA VAL A 134 -9.22 3.18 12.10
C VAL A 134 -9.88 2.41 10.97
N VAL A 135 -9.25 2.42 9.81
CA VAL A 135 -9.70 1.63 8.66
C VAL A 135 -8.93 0.33 8.57
N LYS A 136 -9.65 -0.76 8.28
CA LYS A 136 -9.08 -2.10 8.12
C LYS A 136 -8.99 -2.43 6.64
N CYS A 137 -7.80 -2.77 6.18
CA CYS A 137 -7.52 -3.06 4.79
C CYS A 137 -6.96 -4.48 4.68
N GLU A 138 -7.70 -5.37 4.05
CA GLU A 138 -7.25 -6.72 3.74
C GLU A 138 -6.59 -6.73 2.35
N VAL A 139 -5.40 -7.35 2.24
CA VAL A 139 -4.71 -7.57 0.98
C VAL A 139 -4.33 -9.03 0.86
N LYS A 140 -4.68 -9.63 -0.27
CA LYS A 140 -4.24 -10.97 -0.64
C LYS A 140 -3.12 -10.87 -1.64
N ILE A 141 -2.07 -11.65 -1.42
CA ILE A 141 -0.92 -11.75 -2.31
C ILE A 141 -0.94 -13.09 -3.01
N TYR A 142 -0.94 -13.06 -4.33
CA TYR A 142 -0.91 -14.25 -5.19
C TYR A 142 0.34 -14.26 -6.06
N ASP A 143 0.87 -15.45 -6.34
CA ASP A 143 1.93 -15.60 -7.33
C ASP A 143 1.39 -15.68 -8.77
N LYS A 144 2.29 -15.80 -9.76
CA LYS A 144 1.92 -15.92 -11.18
C LYS A 144 1.10 -17.17 -11.54
N GLN A 145 1.07 -18.17 -10.66
CA GLN A 145 0.28 -19.39 -10.81
C GLN A 145 -1.00 -19.36 -9.95
N GLU A 146 -1.34 -18.19 -9.42
CA GLU A 146 -2.51 -17.98 -8.55
C GLU A 146 -2.44 -18.74 -7.22
N ASN A 147 -1.25 -19.16 -6.78
CA ASN A 147 -1.11 -19.66 -5.41
C ASN A 147 -1.28 -18.50 -4.43
N HIS A 148 -2.19 -18.65 -3.48
CA HIS A 148 -2.39 -17.66 -2.42
C HIS A 148 -1.22 -17.73 -1.44
N LEU A 149 -0.33 -16.73 -1.47
CA LEU A 149 0.88 -16.72 -0.65
C LEU A 149 0.59 -16.24 0.77
N SER A 150 -0.14 -15.13 0.91
CA SER A 150 -0.43 -14.52 2.20
C SER A 150 -1.64 -13.60 2.17
N THR A 151 -2.29 -13.47 3.33
CA THR A 151 -3.30 -12.43 3.60
C THR A 151 -2.73 -11.44 4.62
N GLY A 152 -2.75 -10.16 4.30
CA GLY A 152 -2.34 -9.09 5.21
C GLY A 152 -3.54 -8.26 5.64
N ASN A 153 -3.74 -8.11 6.94
CA ASN A 153 -4.74 -7.24 7.54
C ASN A 153 -4.02 -6.02 8.13
N VAL A 154 -4.15 -4.88 7.44
CA VAL A 154 -3.46 -3.62 7.80
C VAL A 154 -4.48 -2.66 8.39
N HIS A 155 -4.22 -2.18 9.61
CA HIS A 155 -5.06 -1.20 10.28
C HIS A 155 -4.40 0.18 10.22
N TRP A 156 -5.07 1.13 9.57
CA TRP A 156 -4.59 2.49 9.38
C TRP A 156 -5.42 3.46 10.22
N GLN A 157 -4.76 4.17 11.13
CA GLN A 157 -5.36 5.34 11.76
C GLN A 157 -5.36 6.51 10.79
N VAL A 158 -6.54 7.06 10.53
CA VAL A 158 -6.72 8.30 9.78
C VAL A 158 -7.13 9.39 10.77
N LYS A 159 -6.36 10.49 10.79
CA LYS A 159 -6.58 11.62 11.69
C LYS A 159 -6.41 12.95 10.95
N PRO A 160 -7.39 13.86 10.96
CA PRO A 160 -7.22 15.22 10.45
C PRO A 160 -6.05 15.94 11.11
N TRP A 161 -5.25 16.68 10.34
CA TRP A 161 -4.05 17.37 10.86
C TRP A 161 -4.38 18.43 11.93
N ASP A 162 -5.53 19.10 11.82
CA ASP A 162 -6.01 20.08 12.81
C ASP A 162 -6.32 19.46 14.18
N LYS A 163 -6.47 18.14 14.25
CA LYS A 163 -6.66 17.38 15.50
C LYS A 163 -5.37 16.73 16.01
N VAL A 164 -4.25 16.85 15.30
CA VAL A 164 -2.97 16.26 15.73
C VAL A 164 -2.33 17.15 16.80
N LYS A 165 -2.13 16.60 18.00
CA LYS A 165 -1.59 17.33 19.17
C LYS A 165 -0.06 17.33 19.24
N THR A 166 0.60 16.42 18.52
CA THR A 166 2.06 16.33 18.43
C THR A 166 2.59 17.30 17.39
N LYS A 167 3.52 18.18 17.79
CA LYS A 167 4.28 19.01 16.84
C LYS A 167 5.18 18.08 16.01
N ILE A 168 5.14 18.22 14.69
CA ILE A 168 6.16 17.64 13.81
C ILE A 168 7.42 18.46 14.11
N SER A 169 8.40 17.85 14.79
CA SER A 169 9.73 18.43 15.00
C SER A 169 10.54 18.41 13.72
#